data_AF-A0A067PGZ5-F1
#
_entry.id   AF-A0A067PGZ5-F1
#
_cell.length_a   1.000
_cell.length_b   1.000
_cell.length_c   1.000
_cell.angle_alpha   90.00
_cell.angle_beta   90.00
_cell.angle_gamma   90.00
#
_symmetry.space_group_name_H-M   'P 1'
#
loop_
_entity.id
_entity.type
_entity.pdbx_description
1 polymer ?
#
loop_
_entity_poly.entity_id
_entity_poly.type
_entity_poly.pdbx_seq_one_letter_code
_entity_poly.pdbx_strand_id
1 'polypeptide(L)' 'MLTVHALLHIADSIEFAGPVWAYWAFPMERYCGSIQPAIKNWHYPWASINRYMIEKARLTEIKLKYNLA' A
#
# COMPACT_ATOMS: atom_id res chain seq x y z
N MET A 1 6.86 8.73 29.28
CA MET A 1 5.53 9.11 28.78
C MET A 1 5.60 9.28 27.25
N LEU A 2 5.54 8.19 26.47
CA LEU A 2 5.59 8.25 25.00
C LEU A 2 4.19 8.07 24.38
N THR A 3 3.34 7.26 25.04
CA THR A 3 2.00 6.91 24.56
C THR A 3 1.05 8.10 24.54
N VAL A 4 1.13 9.01 25.52
CA VAL A 4 0.27 10.21 25.59
C VAL A 4 0.62 11.23 24.50
N HIS A 5 1.91 11.40 24.22
CA HIS A 5 2.38 12.28 23.15
C HIS A 5 1.98 11.74 21.77
N ALA A 6 2.10 10.44 21.54
CA ALA A 6 1.64 9.79 20.31
C ALA A 6 0.12 9.91 20.11
N LEU A 7 -0.68 9.83 21.18
CA LEU A 7 -2.13 10.03 21.11
C LEU A 7 -2.50 11.48 20.74
N LEU A 8 -1.76 12.46 21.26
CA LEU A 8 -2.01 13.87 20.95
C LEU A 8 -1.74 14.18 19.47
N HIS A 9 -0.67 13.60 18.91
CA HIS A 9 -0.34 13.75 17.49
C HIS A 9 -1.33 13.07 16.55
N ILE A 10 -2.07 12.06 17.01
CA ILE A 10 -3.13 11.44 16.21
C ILE A 10 -4.25 12.44 15.94
N ALA A 11 -4.63 13.28 16.92
CA ALA A 11 -5.67 14.29 16.73
C ALA A 11 -5.24 15.34 15.69
N ASP A 12 -4.00 15.84 15.80
CA ASP A 12 -3.40 16.79 14.85
C ASP A 12 -3.30 16.18 13.44
N SER A 13 -2.89 14.92 13.35
CA SER A 13 -2.85 14.17 12.08
C SER A 13 -4.23 13.98 11.46
N ILE A 14 -5.27 13.77 12.28
CA ILE A 14 -6.66 13.64 11.81
C ILE A 14 -7.22 15.00 11.36
N GLU A 15 -6.85 16.10 12.01
CA GLU A 15 -7.25 17.44 11.59
C GLU A 15 -6.57 17.84 10.28
N PHE A 16 -5.27 17.55 10.14
CA PHE A 16 -4.50 17.86 8.94
C PHE A 16 -4.84 16.99 7.73
N ALA A 17 -4.98 15.67 7.93
CA ALA A 17 -5.18 14.70 6.85
C ALA A 17 -6.64 14.27 6.68
N GLY A 18 -7.52 14.63 7.62
CA GLY A 18 -8.87 14.08 7.74
C GLY A 18 -8.89 12.75 8.52
N PRO A 19 -10.11 12.22 8.79
CA PRO A 19 -10.25 10.92 9.44
C PRO A 19 -9.44 9.86 8.70
N VAL A 20 -8.67 9.05 9.43
CA VAL A 20 -7.80 8.00 8.85
C VAL A 20 -8.57 7.18 7.80
N TRP A 21 -9.81 6.75 8.08
CA TRP A 21 -10.58 5.97 7.11
C TRP A 21 -10.89 6.73 5.81
N ALA A 22 -11.10 8.05 5.86
CA ALA A 22 -11.36 8.90 4.70
C ALA A 22 -10.06 9.22 3.94
N TYR A 23 -8.97 9.50 4.66
CA TYR A 23 -7.65 9.75 4.08
C TYR A 23 -7.09 8.50 3.38
N TRP A 24 -7.25 7.33 3.99
CA TRP A 24 -6.72 6.07 3.48
C TRP A 24 -7.63 5.39 2.46
N ALA A 25 -8.88 5.83 2.27
CA ALA A 25 -9.82 5.22 1.33
C ALA A 25 -9.28 5.21 -0.10
N PHE A 26 -8.95 6.38 -0.65
CA PHE A 26 -8.46 6.51 -2.02
C PHE A 26 -7.16 5.73 -2.32
N PRO A 27 -6.08 5.83 -1.51
CA PRO A 27 -4.88 5.05 -1.75
C PRO A 27 -5.14 3.54 -1.60
N MET A 28 -6.04 3.12 -0.69
CA MET A 28 -6.41 1.71 -0.59
C MET A 28 -7.21 1.20 -1.77
N GLU A 29 -8.15 1.98 -2.31
CA GLU A 29 -8.89 1.62 -3.52
C GLU A 29 -7.95 1.43 -4.70
N ARG A 30 -7.01 2.37 -4.89
CA ARG A 30 -6.01 2.28 -5.95
C ARG A 30 -5.07 1.08 -5.75
N TYR A 31 -4.66 0.81 -4.50
CA TYR A 31 -3.80 -0.33 -4.18
C TYR A 31 -4.53 -1.66 -4.42
N CYS A 32 -5.76 -1.80 -3.92
CA CYS A 32 -6.59 -2.98 -4.12
C CYS A 32 -6.90 -3.20 -5.60
N GLY A 33 -7.19 -2.14 -6.36
CA GLY A 33 -7.36 -2.21 -7.82
C GLY A 33 -6.12 -2.74 -8.55
N SER A 34 -4.91 -2.47 -8.03
CA SER A 34 -3.67 -3.04 -8.58
C SER A 34 -3.45 -4.52 -8.21
N ILE A 35 -4.01 -4.97 -7.09
CA ILE A 35 -3.87 -6.36 -6.58
C ILE A 35 -4.96 -7.28 -7.12
N GLN A 36 -6.18 -6.78 -7.32
CA GLN A 36 -7.29 -7.57 -7.86
C GLN A 36 -6.91 -8.38 -9.12
N PRO A 37 -6.26 -7.81 -10.15
CA PRO A 37 -5.84 -8.59 -11.32
C PRO A 37 -4.69 -9.59 -11.04
N ALA A 38 -4.00 -9.45 -9.90
CA ALA A 38 -2.97 -10.40 -9.46
C ALA A 38 -3.58 -11.70 -8.90
N ILE A 39 -4.83 -11.68 -8.44
CA ILE A 39 -5.55 -12.84 -7.91
C ILE A 39 -6.11 -13.65 -9.11
N LYS A 40 -5.21 -14.21 -9.91
CA LYS A 40 -5.58 -15.03 -11.08
C LYS A 40 -6.12 -16.41 -10.69
N ASN A 41 -5.71 -16.92 -9.53
CA ASN A 41 -6.18 -18.19 -9.00
C ASN A 41 -6.76 -18.00 -7.59
N TRP A 42 -8.08 -18.10 -7.49
CA TRP A 42 -8.83 -17.97 -6.24
C TRP A 42 -8.60 -19.13 -5.28
N HIS A 43 -8.08 -20.26 -5.75
CA HIS A 43 -7.73 -21.38 -4.88
C HIS A 43 -6.48 -21.09 -4.03
N TYR A 44 -5.54 -20.29 -4.57
CA TYR A 44 -4.30 -19.90 -3.88
C TYR A 44 -4.06 -18.39 -4.03
N PRO A 45 -4.89 -17.55 -3.39
CA PRO A 45 -4.87 -16.10 -3.57
C PRO A 45 -3.55 -15.51 -3.07
N TRP A 46 -3.08 -15.92 -1.90
CA TRP A 46 -1.85 -15.41 -1.30
C TRP A 46 -0.59 -15.74 -2.11
N ALA A 47 -0.51 -16.95 -2.68
CA ALA A 47 0.60 -17.32 -3.54
C ALA A 47 0.63 -16.49 -4.83
N SER A 48 -0.55 -16.18 -5.38
CA SER A 48 -0.69 -15.35 -6.58
C SER A 48 -0.31 -13.90 -6.30
N ILE A 49 -0.77 -13.34 -5.18
CA ILE A 49 -0.40 -11.98 -4.73
C ILE A 49 1.10 -11.89 -4.45
N ASN A 50 1.67 -12.85 -3.72
CA ASN A 50 3.10 -12.84 -3.40
C ASN A 50 3.97 -12.84 -4.66
N ARG A 51 3.63 -13.70 -5.63
CA ARG A 51 4.31 -13.73 -6.93
C ARG A 51 4.21 -12.37 -7.64
N TYR A 52 3.03 -11.77 -7.68
CA TYR A 52 2.84 -10.44 -8.27
C TYR A 52 3.69 -9.35 -7.59
N MET A 53 3.77 -9.36 -6.26
CA MET A 53 4.61 -8.40 -5.52
C MET A 53 6.09 -8.55 -5.86
N ILE A 54 6.60 -9.79 -5.93
CA ILE A 54 7.98 -10.09 -6.30
C ILE A 54 8.28 -9.61 -7.73
N GLU A 55 7.40 -9.92 -8.69
CA GLU A 55 7.58 -9.50 -10.08
C GLU A 55 7.54 -7.97 -10.21
N LYS A 56 6.65 -7.30 -9.49
CA LYS A 56 6.57 -5.83 -9.46
C LYS A 56 7.84 -5.19 -8.86
N ALA A 57 8.39 -5.77 -7.79
CA ALA A 57 9.63 -5.32 -7.19
C ALA A 57 10.81 -5.50 -8.17
N ARG A 58 10.91 -6.66 -8.83
CA ARG A 58 11.94 -6.94 -9.84
C ARG A 58 11.87 -5.97 -11.02
N LEU A 59 10.66 -5.70 -11.53
CA LEU A 59 10.48 -4.72 -12.61
C LEU A 59 10.91 -3.31 -12.17
N THR A 60 10.64 -2.94 -10.92
CA THR A 60 11.09 -1.66 -10.35
C THR A 60 12.60 -1.61 -10.26
N GLU A 61 13.26 -2.67 -9.79
CA GLU A 61 14.72 -2.77 -9.74
C GLU A 61 15.35 -2.65 -11.14
N ILE A 62 14.79 -3.33 -12.14
CA ILE A 62 15.23 -3.23 -13.55
C ILE A 62 15.08 -1.78 -14.03
N LYS A 63 13.93 -1.14 -13.80
CA LYS A 63 13.72 0.26 -14.20
C LYS A 63 14.75 1.19 -13.58
N LEU A 64 15.04 1.04 -12.29
CA LEU A 64 16.05 1.82 -11.59
C LEU A 64 17.44 1.58 -12.16
N LYS A 65 17.81 0.31 -12.39
CA LYS A 65 19.12 -0.08 -12.94
C LYS A 65 19.37 0.51 -14.33
N TYR A 66 18.35 0.58 -15.17
CA TYR A 66 18.46 1.10 -16.54
C TYR A 66 17.99 2.56 -16.69
N ASN A 67 17.70 3.24 -15.57
CA ASN A 67 17.17 4.61 -15.53
C ASN A 67 15.94 4.82 -16.44
N LEU A 68 15.05 3.82 -16.46
CA LEU A 68 13.79 3.80 -17.21
C LEU A 68 12.64 4.32 -16.31
N ALA A 69 12.78 5.57 -15.86
CA ALA A 69 11.80 6.27 -15.03
C ALA A 69 10.74 6.96 -15.88
#